data_AF-A0A4R5G9J4-F1
#
_entry.id   AF-A0A4R5G9J4-F1
#
_cell.length_a   1.000
_cell.length_b   1.000
_cell.length_c   1.000
_cell.angle_alpha   90.00
_cell.angle_beta   90.00
_cell.angle_gamma   90.00
#
_symmetry.space_group_name_H-M   'P 1'
#
loop_
_entity.id
_entity.type
_entity.pdbx_description
1 polymer ?
#
loop_
_entity_poly.entity_id
_entity_poly.type
_entity_poly.pdbx_seq_one_letter_code
_entity_poly.pdbx_strand_id
1 'polypeptide(L)'
;MFPFRRLTRTLALCSLPLVFASPAAARPVPEELAALLGVPTPAARLTAALPAVQLTRVPPAPNLLVVTPQPAAQVAARYGVPVTAVDPLLPEAGAQARVLRVRLPVPEPSRPPVLPRSVRVHTARPGETLATVAARYGLSVLELLSANLDRASLDDLAPGETLLIPTAERGLLVRLKPGQTALAVIAGYRADLIRTARANDVLPTALQPGDYLLLPGVQAKSRYAELLRRRAARQEAERRARVQAQYQRYLAWQRERERERLQALYDRQAQYEAYLAWKSSSERQRRVSEYARQEQFAAARARPQAAGSPSVRPAGVSGGSLVWPLHRYRITSRYGEADIDFHKQVFHGGVDLAAPAGTPVYAAAAGLVTESGYGAYGMNVYTVQGNSTLVYGHLSRTAVTAGQTVQPGDLIGEVGCTGICTGPHLHFEIRLSGQTVDPLVLLP
;
A
#
# COMPACT_ATOMS: atom_id res chain seq x y z
N MET A 1 66.23 49.84 4.62
CA MET A 1 65.03 50.52 5.15
C MET A 1 64.19 49.47 5.88
N PHE A 2 63.76 49.76 7.11
CA PHE A 2 63.14 48.82 8.06
C PHE A 2 61.82 48.16 7.57
N PRO A 3 61.40 47.05 8.20
CA PRO A 3 60.61 45.94 7.65
C PRO A 3 59.15 45.97 8.09
N PHE A 4 58.30 45.05 7.61
CA PHE A 4 57.27 44.42 8.45
C PHE A 4 56.75 43.09 7.88
N ARG A 5 56.89 42.04 8.69
CA ARG A 5 56.16 40.76 8.61
C ARG A 5 54.65 40.99 8.75
N ARG A 6 53.83 40.13 8.14
CA ARG A 6 52.88 39.27 8.89
C ARG A 6 52.21 38.23 7.99
N LEU A 7 52.18 37.01 8.52
CA LEU A 7 51.48 35.84 8.01
C LEU A 7 49.97 36.12 7.90
N THR A 8 49.34 35.70 6.82
CA THR A 8 47.91 35.40 6.80
C THR A 8 47.73 33.93 6.45
N ARG A 9 47.21 33.20 7.44
CA ARG A 9 46.84 31.79 7.35
C ARG A 9 45.67 31.64 6.37
N THR A 10 45.85 30.83 5.35
CA THR A 10 44.79 30.20 4.58
C THR A 10 44.15 29.12 5.46
N LEU A 11 42.88 29.27 5.79
CA LEU A 11 42.06 28.17 6.33
C LEU A 11 40.80 28.06 5.47
N ALA A 12 40.76 26.96 4.72
CA ALA A 12 39.57 26.45 4.08
C ALA A 12 38.56 26.04 5.15
N LEU A 13 37.31 26.52 5.02
CA LEU A 13 36.18 26.00 5.79
C LEU A 13 35.45 24.99 4.90
N CYS A 14 35.72 23.72 5.19
CA CYS A 14 34.91 22.58 4.79
C CYS A 14 33.48 22.72 5.30
N SER A 15 32.55 22.42 4.40
CA SER A 15 31.17 22.04 4.67
C SER A 15 31.10 20.80 5.58
N LEU A 16 30.39 20.90 6.70
CA LEU A 16 29.90 19.76 7.48
C LEU A 16 28.38 19.93 7.66
N PRO A 17 27.58 18.87 7.42
CA PRO A 17 26.14 18.91 7.58
C PRO A 17 25.75 18.82 9.06
N LEU A 18 24.70 19.56 9.43
CA LEU A 18 24.02 19.46 10.73
C LEU A 18 23.48 18.04 10.93
N VAL A 19 24.06 17.33 11.90
CA VAL A 19 23.52 16.10 12.48
C VAL A 19 22.33 16.49 13.37
N PHE A 20 21.15 15.95 13.07
CA PHE A 20 20.03 15.97 14.00
C PHE A 20 20.36 15.06 15.19
N ALA A 21 20.50 15.66 16.37
CA ALA A 21 20.58 14.92 17.63
C ALA A 21 19.20 14.35 17.98
N SER A 22 19.14 13.04 18.18
CA SER A 22 17.98 12.30 18.69
C SER A 22 17.68 12.73 20.14
N PRO A 23 16.41 12.89 20.58
CA PRO A 23 16.12 13.09 21.99
C PRO A 23 16.39 11.78 22.74
N ALA A 24 17.22 11.86 23.78
CA ALA A 24 17.50 10.77 24.70
C ALA A 24 16.18 10.22 25.27
N ALA A 25 15.99 8.91 25.18
CA ALA A 25 14.88 8.21 25.82
C ALA A 25 14.97 8.39 27.34
N ALA A 26 14.07 9.17 27.91
CA ALA A 26 13.86 9.23 29.34
C ALA A 26 13.42 7.83 29.82
N ARG A 27 14.17 7.23 30.74
CA ARG A 27 13.79 5.96 31.38
C ARG A 27 12.47 6.15 32.13
N PRO A 28 11.50 5.22 32.02
CA PRO A 28 10.26 5.29 32.79
C PRO A 28 10.56 5.17 34.29
N VAL A 29 9.90 6.00 35.09
CA VAL A 29 9.95 5.95 36.56
C VAL A 29 9.25 4.65 37.01
N PRO A 30 9.81 3.88 37.97
CA PRO A 30 9.15 2.69 38.50
C PRO A 30 7.76 3.02 39.07
N GLU A 31 6.77 2.19 38.74
CA GLU A 31 5.34 2.38 39.04
C GLU A 31 5.05 2.67 40.52
N GLU A 32 5.86 2.12 41.44
CA GLU A 32 5.73 2.32 42.88
C GLU A 32 5.97 3.77 43.32
N LEU A 33 6.83 4.52 42.62
CA LEU A 33 7.11 5.92 42.96
C LEU A 33 6.00 6.86 42.49
N ALA A 34 5.30 6.51 41.40
CA ALA A 34 4.19 7.29 40.85
C ALA A 34 2.93 7.19 41.74
N ALA A 35 2.70 6.02 42.34
CA ALA A 35 1.62 5.80 43.30
C ALA A 35 1.80 6.62 44.58
N LEU A 36 3.05 6.79 45.06
CA LEU A 36 3.36 7.57 46.26
C LEU A 36 3.19 9.09 46.06
N LEU A 37 3.34 9.58 44.82
CA LEU A 37 3.27 11.00 44.48
C LEU A 37 1.90 11.44 43.93
N GLY A 38 0.91 10.55 43.85
CA GLY A 38 -0.42 10.87 43.34
C GLY A 38 -0.44 11.29 41.86
N VAL A 39 0.59 10.94 41.09
CA VAL A 39 0.67 11.27 39.66
C VAL A 39 -0.02 10.15 38.87
N PRO A 40 -1.10 10.43 38.12
CA PRO A 40 -1.81 9.39 37.38
C PRO A 40 -0.88 8.75 36.33
N THR A 41 -0.81 7.42 36.33
CA THR A 41 0.00 6.63 35.40
C THR A 41 -0.52 6.77 33.96
N PRO A 42 0.34 6.58 32.93
CA PRO A 42 -0.03 6.78 31.52
C PRO A 42 -1.22 5.93 31.07
N ALA A 43 -1.42 4.75 31.67
CA ALA A 43 -2.53 3.85 31.37
C ALA A 43 -3.90 4.44 31.77
N ALA A 44 -3.97 5.24 32.83
CA ALA A 44 -5.22 5.86 33.30
C ALA A 44 -5.73 6.98 32.37
N ARG A 45 -4.89 7.50 31.46
CA ARG A 45 -5.29 8.53 30.49
C ARG A 45 -5.88 7.98 29.19
N LEU A 46 -5.82 6.67 28.95
CA LEU A 46 -6.27 6.06 27.69
C LEU A 46 -7.72 5.56 27.71
N THR A 47 -8.41 5.56 28.85
CA THR A 47 -9.80 5.10 28.99
C THR A 47 -10.85 6.22 29.04
N ALA A 48 -10.43 7.49 29.13
CA ALA A 48 -11.35 8.61 28.96
C ALA A 48 -11.55 8.87 27.46
N ALA A 49 -12.76 8.59 26.95
CA ALA A 49 -13.15 8.99 25.61
C ALA A 49 -12.93 10.50 25.47
N LEU A 50 -11.97 10.90 24.63
CA LEU A 50 -11.73 12.31 24.33
C LEU A 50 -13.05 12.90 23.83
N PRO A 51 -13.53 14.03 24.38
CA PRO A 51 -14.73 14.67 23.86
C PRO A 51 -14.51 14.93 22.37
N ALA A 52 -15.56 14.79 21.57
CA ALA A 52 -15.52 15.09 20.15
C ALA A 52 -15.21 16.58 19.95
N VAL A 53 -13.92 16.92 19.91
CA VAL A 53 -13.46 18.28 19.63
C VAL A 53 -13.59 18.48 18.12
N GLN A 54 -14.68 19.13 17.72
CA GLN A 54 -14.74 19.72 16.39
C GLN A 54 -13.79 20.91 16.36
N LEU A 55 -12.62 20.73 15.75
CA LEU A 55 -11.71 21.82 15.45
C LEU A 55 -12.27 22.59 14.24
N THR A 56 -13.15 23.56 14.50
CA THR A 56 -13.50 24.56 13.49
C THR A 56 -12.29 25.44 13.23
N ARG A 57 -11.77 25.38 12.00
CA ARG A 57 -10.73 26.29 11.54
C ARG A 57 -11.35 27.68 11.37
N VAL A 58 -11.29 28.50 12.43
CA VAL A 58 -11.61 29.92 12.32
C VAL A 58 -10.51 30.54 11.46
N PRO A 59 -10.83 31.12 10.28
CA PRO A 59 -9.81 31.82 9.50
C PRO A 59 -9.22 32.93 10.38
N PRO A 60 -7.89 33.02 10.54
CA PRO A 60 -7.30 34.05 11.39
C PRO A 60 -7.75 35.41 10.87
N ALA A 61 -8.24 36.27 11.76
CA ALA A 61 -8.51 37.66 11.42
C ALA A 61 -7.26 38.24 10.72
N PRO A 62 -7.40 38.94 9.57
CA PRO A 62 -6.24 39.43 8.86
C PRO A 62 -5.45 40.38 9.77
N ASN A 63 -4.22 39.99 10.05
CA ASN A 63 -3.32 40.77 10.90
C ASN A 63 -2.43 41.63 10.01
N LEU A 64 -2.40 42.94 10.27
CA LEU A 64 -1.48 43.87 9.64
C LEU A 64 -0.35 44.21 10.61
N LEU A 65 0.90 44.09 10.16
CA LEU A 65 2.06 44.58 10.91
C LEU A 65 2.38 46.00 10.47
N VAL A 66 2.37 46.94 11.42
CA VAL A 66 2.61 48.36 11.17
C VAL A 66 3.83 48.79 11.97
N VAL A 67 4.84 49.34 11.29
CA VAL A 67 6.01 49.97 11.91
C VAL A 67 5.80 51.47 11.91
N THR A 68 5.69 52.09 13.09
CA THR A 68 5.33 53.51 13.19
C THR A 68 5.81 54.17 14.48
N PRO A 69 6.19 55.47 14.46
CA PRO A 69 6.41 56.26 15.67
C PRO A 69 5.12 56.55 16.45
N GLN A 70 3.96 56.41 15.80
CA GLN A 70 2.67 56.84 16.36
C GLN A 70 2.19 55.89 17.47
N PRO A 71 1.50 56.42 18.50
CA PRO A 71 0.92 55.59 19.56
C PRO A 71 -0.17 54.66 19.01
N ALA A 72 -0.38 53.52 19.67
CA ALA A 72 -1.36 52.50 19.28
C ALA A 72 -2.78 53.07 19.08
N ALA A 73 -3.16 54.11 19.84
CA ALA A 73 -4.44 54.80 19.68
C ALA A 73 -4.62 55.51 18.33
N GLN A 74 -3.58 56.16 17.81
CA GLN A 74 -3.63 56.81 16.49
C GLN A 74 -3.64 55.78 15.36
N VAL A 75 -2.94 54.67 15.54
CA VAL A 75 -2.92 53.56 14.59
C VAL A 75 -4.27 52.86 14.56
N ALA A 76 -4.87 52.62 15.73
CA ALA A 76 -6.22 52.08 15.86
C ALA A 76 -7.24 52.96 15.14
N ALA A 77 -7.19 54.29 15.35
CA ALA A 77 -8.06 55.25 14.68
C ALA A 77 -7.85 55.26 13.14
N ARG A 78 -6.60 55.21 12.67
CA ARG A 78 -6.28 55.17 11.22
C ARG A 78 -6.88 53.97 10.50
N TYR A 79 -6.95 52.82 11.18
CA TYR A 79 -7.48 51.57 10.62
C TYR A 79 -8.92 51.27 11.05
N GLY A 80 -9.58 52.19 11.77
CA GLY A 80 -10.98 52.04 12.20
C GLY A 80 -11.21 50.87 13.15
N VAL A 81 -10.23 50.53 13.99
CA VAL A 81 -10.29 49.41 14.95
C VAL A 81 -10.21 49.93 16.39
N PRO A 82 -10.75 49.21 17.40
CA PRO A 82 -10.55 49.59 18.79
C PRO A 82 -9.08 49.44 19.18
N VAL A 83 -8.60 50.24 20.14
CA VAL A 83 -7.20 50.17 20.63
C VAL A 83 -6.81 48.77 21.12
N THR A 84 -7.77 48.02 21.66
CA THR A 84 -7.60 46.62 22.09
C THR A 84 -7.28 45.64 20.95
N ALA A 85 -7.51 46.04 19.69
CA ALA A 85 -7.15 45.27 18.51
C ALA A 85 -5.70 45.53 18.05
N VAL A 86 -4.97 46.44 18.69
CA VAL A 86 -3.59 46.80 18.34
C VAL A 86 -2.63 46.28 19.41
N ASP A 87 -1.94 45.18 19.11
CA ASP A 87 -0.99 44.57 20.03
C ASP A 87 0.45 45.04 19.72
N PRO A 88 1.17 45.68 20.66
CA PRO A 88 2.59 45.92 20.50
C PRO A 88 3.35 44.58 20.58
N LEU A 89 4.13 44.24 19.55
CA LEU A 89 4.86 42.97 19.51
C LEU A 89 6.25 43.03 20.15
N LEU A 90 6.85 44.22 20.24
CA LEU A 90 8.16 44.47 20.84
C LEU A 90 8.12 45.72 21.72
N PRO A 91 8.53 45.65 23.00
CA PRO A 91 8.73 46.82 23.84
C PRO A 91 10.17 47.28 23.69
N GLU A 92 10.44 48.34 22.93
CA GLU A 92 11.73 49.02 23.05
C GLU A 92 11.53 50.42 23.62
N ALA A 93 12.03 50.59 24.84
CA ALA A 93 12.31 51.88 25.42
C ALA A 93 13.43 52.55 24.60
N GLY A 94 13.09 53.60 23.84
CA GLY A 94 14.06 54.48 23.18
C GLY A 94 14.09 54.46 21.65
N ALA A 95 13.41 53.54 20.97
CA ALA A 95 13.37 53.52 19.50
C ALA A 95 12.32 54.49 18.95
N GLN A 96 12.68 55.24 17.90
CA GLN A 96 11.80 56.18 17.20
C GLN A 96 10.61 55.51 16.48
N ALA A 97 10.53 54.18 16.43
CA ALA A 97 9.44 53.45 15.80
C ALA A 97 9.09 52.15 16.57
N ARG A 98 7.81 51.78 16.55
CA ARG A 98 7.24 50.60 17.23
C ARG A 98 6.64 49.64 16.21
N VAL A 99 6.70 48.33 16.49
CA VAL A 99 6.02 47.31 15.68
C VAL A 99 4.69 46.94 16.34
N LEU A 100 3.59 47.21 15.65
CA LEU A 100 2.24 46.98 16.11
C LEU A 100 1.55 45.93 15.23
N ARG A 101 0.92 44.93 15.84
CA ARG A 101 0.01 44.00 15.17
C ARG A 101 -1.41 44.53 15.29
N VAL A 102 -1.97 44.95 14.17
CA VAL A 102 -3.36 45.40 14.07
C VAL A 102 -4.22 44.19 13.65
N ARG A 103 -5.09 43.75 14.55
CA ARG A 103 -6.15 42.77 14.25
C ARG A 103 -7.26 43.52 13.52
N LEU A 104 -7.37 43.31 12.21
CA LEU A 104 -8.47 43.93 11.46
C LEU A 104 -9.77 43.17 11.77
N PRO A 105 -10.88 43.88 12.01
CA PRO A 105 -12.18 43.24 12.14
C PRO A 105 -12.46 42.47 10.86
N VAL A 106 -12.72 41.17 10.99
CA VAL A 106 -13.39 40.44 9.91
C VAL A 106 -14.77 41.07 9.84
N PRO A 107 -15.18 41.70 8.72
CA PRO A 107 -16.49 42.30 8.63
C PRO A 107 -17.52 41.20 8.92
N GLU A 108 -18.20 41.30 10.06
CA GLU A 108 -19.30 40.39 10.35
C GLU A 108 -20.40 40.68 9.34
N PRO A 109 -20.93 39.66 8.65
CA PRO A 109 -21.96 39.88 7.66
C PRO A 109 -23.19 40.45 8.39
N SER A 110 -23.60 41.65 7.99
CA SER A 110 -24.73 42.38 8.58
C SER A 110 -26.07 41.65 8.49
N ARG A 111 -26.13 40.61 7.65
CA ARG A 111 -27.28 39.74 7.41
C ARG A 111 -26.80 38.35 6.96
N PRO A 112 -27.63 37.30 7.10
CA PRO A 112 -27.31 36.01 6.52
C PRO A 112 -27.09 36.11 5.00
N PRO A 113 -26.18 35.28 4.44
CA PRO A 113 -25.84 35.34 3.02
C PRO A 113 -27.06 35.05 2.15
N VAL A 114 -27.28 35.88 1.15
CA VAL A 114 -28.40 35.73 0.22
C VAL A 114 -28.08 34.64 -0.79
N LEU A 115 -29.00 33.68 -0.92
CA LEU A 115 -28.98 32.64 -1.94
C LEU A 115 -29.97 33.01 -3.06
N PRO A 116 -29.61 32.84 -4.35
CA PRO A 116 -30.56 33.01 -5.45
C PRO A 116 -31.78 32.10 -5.29
N ARG A 117 -32.97 32.61 -5.61
CA ARG A 117 -34.23 31.83 -5.53
C ARG A 117 -34.22 30.58 -6.41
N SER A 118 -33.42 30.60 -7.46
CA SER A 118 -33.18 29.51 -8.41
C SER A 118 -32.30 28.38 -7.85
N VAL A 119 -31.82 28.49 -6.60
CA VAL A 119 -30.98 27.48 -5.95
C VAL A 119 -31.66 26.96 -4.69
N ARG A 120 -31.76 25.63 -4.56
CA ARG A 120 -32.31 24.94 -3.39
C ARG A 120 -31.21 24.22 -2.63
N VAL A 121 -31.37 24.10 -1.32
CA VAL A 121 -30.48 23.28 -0.49
C VAL A 121 -31.03 21.85 -0.44
N HIS A 122 -30.18 20.87 -0.74
CA HIS A 122 -30.45 19.44 -0.59
C HIS A 122 -29.53 18.85 0.45
N THR A 123 -30.07 18.16 1.45
CA THR A 123 -29.28 17.44 2.44
C THR A 123 -29.06 16.01 1.98
N ALA A 124 -27.79 15.62 1.83
CA ALA A 124 -27.39 14.29 1.40
C ALA A 124 -27.88 13.21 2.36
N ARG A 125 -28.52 12.18 1.82
CA ARG A 125 -28.99 11.02 2.58
C ARG A 125 -27.93 9.92 2.60
N PRO A 126 -27.95 9.01 3.58
CA PRO A 126 -27.07 7.84 3.58
C PRO A 126 -27.18 7.05 2.26
N GLY A 127 -26.02 6.72 1.68
CA GLY A 127 -25.94 5.97 0.41
C GLY A 127 -26.13 6.81 -0.86
N GLU A 128 -26.44 8.11 -0.76
CA GLU A 128 -26.44 8.99 -1.92
C GLU A 128 -25.01 9.27 -2.41
N THR A 129 -24.86 9.37 -3.72
CA THR A 129 -23.66 9.86 -4.39
C THR A 129 -23.99 11.16 -5.14
N LEU A 130 -22.96 11.94 -5.50
CA LEU A 130 -23.16 13.10 -6.36
C LEU A 130 -23.86 12.76 -7.67
N ALA A 131 -23.54 11.60 -8.26
CA ALA A 131 -24.17 11.13 -9.50
C ALA A 131 -25.67 10.87 -9.30
N THR A 132 -26.06 10.20 -8.22
CA THR A 132 -27.47 9.91 -7.94
C THR A 132 -28.27 11.17 -7.58
N VAL A 133 -27.65 12.10 -6.84
CA VAL A 133 -28.30 13.39 -6.51
C VAL A 133 -28.46 14.23 -7.76
N ALA A 134 -27.41 14.35 -8.59
CA ALA A 134 -27.48 15.08 -9.85
C ALA A 134 -28.59 14.51 -10.76
N ALA A 135 -28.64 13.18 -10.92
CA ALA A 135 -29.66 12.51 -11.71
C ALA A 135 -31.08 12.78 -11.19
N ARG A 136 -31.30 12.78 -9.86
CA ARG A 136 -32.61 13.10 -9.26
C ARG A 136 -33.13 14.48 -9.67
N TYR A 137 -32.24 15.45 -9.81
CA TYR A 137 -32.58 16.82 -10.16
C TYR A 137 -32.41 17.11 -11.67
N GLY A 138 -32.18 16.09 -12.51
CA GLY A 138 -31.99 16.26 -13.95
C GLY A 138 -30.73 17.06 -14.32
N LEU A 139 -29.71 17.01 -13.46
CA LEU A 139 -28.42 17.68 -13.62
C LEU A 139 -27.34 16.66 -13.98
N SER A 140 -26.35 17.09 -14.74
CA SER A 140 -25.06 16.39 -14.84
C SER A 140 -24.23 16.62 -13.57
N VAL A 141 -23.27 15.72 -13.32
CA VAL A 141 -22.31 15.89 -12.20
C VAL A 141 -21.51 17.19 -12.32
N LEU A 142 -21.18 17.61 -13.56
CA LEU A 142 -20.50 18.89 -13.81
C LEU A 142 -21.38 20.09 -13.43
N GLU A 143 -22.67 20.07 -13.74
CA GLU A 143 -23.60 21.15 -13.39
C GLU A 143 -23.82 21.21 -11.88
N LEU A 144 -23.99 20.06 -11.22
CA LEU A 144 -24.08 20.00 -9.77
C LEU A 144 -22.78 20.50 -9.10
N LEU A 145 -21.61 20.09 -9.61
CA LEU A 145 -20.32 20.58 -9.11
C LEU A 145 -20.14 22.08 -9.33
N SER A 146 -20.66 22.62 -10.44
CA SER A 146 -20.57 24.07 -10.73
C SER A 146 -21.31 24.91 -9.69
N ALA A 147 -22.31 24.35 -9.01
CA ALA A 147 -22.97 24.99 -7.87
C ALA A 147 -22.28 24.72 -6.52
N ASN A 148 -21.34 23.77 -6.45
CA ASN A 148 -20.72 23.27 -5.22
C ASN A 148 -19.19 23.21 -5.37
N LEU A 149 -18.56 24.35 -5.65
CA LEU A 149 -17.14 24.45 -6.02
C LEU A 149 -16.15 24.06 -4.91
N ASP A 150 -16.57 24.18 -3.65
CA ASP A 150 -15.70 23.94 -2.48
C ASP A 150 -15.41 22.45 -2.25
N ARG A 151 -16.02 21.56 -3.04
CA ARG A 151 -15.84 20.13 -2.93
C ARG A 151 -14.41 19.70 -3.26
N ALA A 152 -13.92 18.73 -2.47
CA ALA A 152 -12.61 18.13 -2.64
C ALA A 152 -12.63 16.82 -3.45
N SER A 153 -13.80 16.22 -3.64
CA SER A 153 -13.98 14.89 -4.24
C SER A 153 -15.29 14.77 -5.02
N LEU A 154 -15.28 13.90 -6.03
CA LEU A 154 -16.47 13.53 -6.80
C LEU A 154 -17.23 12.35 -6.19
N ASP A 155 -16.57 11.57 -5.34
CA ASP A 155 -17.09 10.29 -4.83
C ASP A 155 -17.50 10.39 -3.36
N ASP A 156 -16.83 11.24 -2.58
CA ASP A 156 -17.09 11.36 -1.15
C ASP A 156 -18.29 12.29 -0.90
N LEU A 157 -19.41 11.76 -0.43
CA LEU A 157 -20.58 12.55 0.00
C LEU A 157 -21.01 12.08 1.39
N ALA A 158 -20.84 12.94 2.40
CA ALA A 158 -21.17 12.56 3.77
C ALA A 158 -22.70 12.66 4.00
N PRO A 159 -23.32 11.71 4.71
CA PRO A 159 -24.71 11.88 5.14
C PRO A 159 -24.87 13.16 5.97
N GLY A 160 -25.90 13.95 5.66
CA GLY A 160 -26.13 15.25 6.29
C GLY A 160 -25.40 16.43 5.62
N GLU A 161 -24.49 16.17 4.67
CA GLU A 161 -23.82 17.23 3.91
C GLU A 161 -24.82 17.97 3.01
N THR A 162 -24.73 19.30 2.96
CA THR A 162 -25.64 20.14 2.15
C THR A 162 -25.07 20.41 0.77
N LEU A 163 -25.89 20.19 -0.26
CA LEU A 163 -25.61 20.50 -1.66
C LEU A 163 -26.52 21.61 -2.15
N LEU A 164 -25.96 22.55 -2.89
CA LEU A 164 -26.68 23.61 -3.58
C LEU A 164 -27.11 23.11 -4.96
N ILE A 165 -28.43 23.05 -5.18
CA ILE A 165 -29.06 22.49 -6.36
C ILE A 165 -29.66 23.61 -7.22
N PRO A 166 -29.11 23.92 -8.39
CA PRO A 166 -29.75 24.85 -9.33
C PRO A 166 -31.02 24.22 -9.92
N THR A 167 -32.17 24.89 -9.79
CA THR A 167 -33.48 24.37 -10.26
C THR A 167 -34.06 25.08 -11.47
N ALA A 168 -33.57 26.28 -11.80
CA ALA A 168 -34.05 27.04 -12.96
C ALA A 168 -32.90 27.31 -13.95
N GLU A 169 -32.04 28.29 -13.63
CA GLU A 169 -30.86 28.60 -14.42
C GLU A 169 -29.67 27.75 -13.97
N ARG A 170 -28.92 27.23 -14.94
CA ARG A 170 -27.71 26.42 -14.70
C ARG A 170 -26.49 27.30 -14.88
N GLY A 171 -25.53 27.15 -13.98
CA GLY A 171 -24.33 27.98 -14.02
C GLY A 171 -23.38 27.73 -12.87
N LEU A 172 -22.38 28.60 -12.79
CA LEU A 172 -21.38 28.58 -11.75
C LEU A 172 -21.91 29.37 -10.55
N LEU A 173 -22.04 28.73 -9.39
CA LEU A 173 -22.41 29.42 -8.16
C LEU A 173 -21.14 29.78 -7.39
N VAL A 174 -20.93 31.07 -7.16
CA VAL A 174 -19.75 31.60 -6.49
C VAL A 174 -20.18 32.36 -5.23
N ARG A 175 -19.51 32.08 -4.11
CA ARG A 175 -19.64 32.89 -2.90
C ARG A 175 -18.68 34.07 -2.98
N LEU A 176 -19.20 35.30 -2.85
CA LEU A 176 -18.38 36.51 -2.89
C LEU A 176 -17.44 36.55 -1.68
N LYS A 177 -16.13 36.63 -1.91
CA LYS A 177 -15.14 36.71 -0.82
C LYS A 177 -14.94 38.15 -0.35
N PRO A 178 -14.41 38.38 0.86
CA PRO A 178 -14.00 39.72 1.29
C PRO A 178 -13.10 40.40 0.25
N GLY A 179 -13.43 41.63 -0.13
CA GLY A 179 -12.72 42.40 -1.16
C GLY A 179 -13.14 42.11 -2.61
N GLN A 180 -14.05 41.17 -2.86
CA GLN A 180 -14.62 40.94 -4.20
C GLN A 180 -15.94 41.68 -4.37
N THR A 181 -16.16 42.26 -5.55
CA THR A 181 -17.47 42.78 -5.97
C THR A 181 -18.09 41.83 -7.00
N ALA A 182 -19.43 41.74 -7.02
CA ALA A 182 -20.12 40.91 -8.00
C ALA A 182 -19.77 41.31 -9.44
N LEU A 183 -19.65 42.62 -9.73
CA LEU A 183 -19.24 43.13 -11.04
C LEU A 183 -17.86 42.64 -11.47
N ALA A 184 -16.88 42.67 -10.56
CA ALA A 184 -15.52 42.17 -10.84
C ALA A 184 -15.52 40.65 -11.09
N VAL A 185 -16.34 39.90 -10.34
CA VAL A 185 -16.49 38.45 -10.54
C VAL A 185 -17.15 38.15 -11.89
N ILE A 186 -18.23 38.83 -12.26
CA ILE A 186 -18.91 38.71 -13.56
C ILE A 186 -17.92 38.96 -14.71
N ALA A 187 -17.18 40.07 -14.63
CA ALA A 187 -16.18 40.42 -15.63
C ALA A 187 -15.06 39.39 -15.72
N GLY A 188 -14.55 38.91 -14.57
CA GLY A 188 -13.49 37.91 -14.50
C GLY A 188 -13.87 36.58 -15.16
N TYR A 189 -15.13 36.15 -15.02
CA TYR A 189 -15.67 34.96 -15.69
C TYR A 189 -16.22 35.23 -17.09
N ARG A 190 -16.17 36.48 -17.56
CA ARG A 190 -16.77 36.92 -18.83
C ARG A 190 -18.25 36.53 -18.94
N ALA A 191 -18.97 36.60 -17.82
CA ALA A 191 -20.40 36.30 -17.76
C ALA A 191 -21.23 37.50 -18.25
N ASP A 192 -22.41 37.21 -18.81
CA ASP A 192 -23.34 38.26 -19.24
C ASP A 192 -23.96 38.95 -18.02
N LEU A 193 -23.79 40.27 -17.91
CA LEU A 193 -24.24 41.07 -16.78
C LEU A 193 -25.77 41.05 -16.62
N ILE A 194 -26.51 41.22 -17.72
CA ILE A 194 -27.97 41.33 -17.70
C ILE A 194 -28.60 39.98 -17.38
N ARG A 195 -28.10 38.91 -18.01
CA ARG A 195 -28.53 37.54 -17.72
C ARG A 195 -28.22 37.15 -16.29
N THR A 196 -27.05 37.53 -15.79
CA THR A 196 -26.66 37.30 -14.39
C THR A 196 -27.61 38.02 -13.43
N ALA A 197 -27.87 39.32 -13.63
CA ALA A 197 -28.79 40.07 -12.78
C ALA A 197 -30.20 39.44 -12.74
N ARG A 198 -30.71 39.01 -13.90
CA ARG A 198 -32.01 38.31 -14.01
C ARG A 198 -32.01 36.96 -13.29
N ALA A 199 -30.98 36.14 -13.46
CA ALA A 199 -30.93 34.81 -12.86
C ALA A 199 -30.81 34.80 -11.32
N ASN A 200 -30.39 35.93 -10.74
CA ASN A 200 -30.23 36.10 -9.29
C ASN A 200 -31.34 36.94 -8.65
N ASP A 201 -32.28 37.48 -9.45
CA ASP A 201 -33.34 38.41 -9.00
C ASP A 201 -32.82 39.60 -8.17
N VAL A 202 -31.56 40.02 -8.39
CA VAL A 202 -30.91 41.08 -7.64
C VAL A 202 -29.87 41.79 -8.49
N LEU A 203 -29.75 43.10 -8.31
CA LEU A 203 -28.70 43.87 -8.97
C LEU A 203 -27.32 43.46 -8.40
N PRO A 204 -26.31 43.22 -9.24
CA PRO A 204 -24.97 42.85 -8.78
C PRO A 204 -24.35 43.87 -7.81
N THR A 205 -24.71 45.14 -7.91
CA THR A 205 -24.25 46.21 -7.00
C THR A 205 -24.84 46.11 -5.58
N ALA A 206 -25.91 45.36 -5.38
CA ALA A 206 -26.56 45.16 -4.09
C ALA A 206 -26.05 43.92 -3.33
N LEU A 207 -25.18 43.12 -3.95
CA LEU A 207 -24.58 41.94 -3.33
C LEU A 207 -23.37 42.31 -2.47
N GLN A 208 -23.28 41.68 -1.30
CA GLN A 208 -22.21 41.90 -0.33
C GLN A 208 -21.26 40.69 -0.25
N PRO A 209 -20.03 40.86 0.25
CA PRO A 209 -19.18 39.73 0.60
C PRO A 209 -19.91 38.74 1.49
N GLY A 210 -19.87 37.47 1.12
CA GLY A 210 -20.61 36.37 1.76
C GLY A 210 -21.82 35.90 0.95
N ASP A 211 -22.44 36.76 0.15
CA ASP A 211 -23.60 36.41 -0.70
C ASP A 211 -23.20 35.46 -1.84
N TYR A 212 -24.17 34.71 -2.35
CA TYR A 212 -23.99 33.80 -3.48
C TYR A 212 -24.42 34.47 -4.78
N LEU A 213 -23.60 34.31 -5.81
CA LEU A 213 -23.82 34.80 -7.15
C LEU A 213 -23.81 33.63 -8.14
N LEU A 214 -24.95 33.38 -8.78
CA LEU A 214 -25.07 32.42 -9.88
C LEU A 214 -24.66 33.11 -11.18
N LEU A 215 -23.73 32.50 -11.93
CA LEU A 215 -23.28 32.98 -13.24
C LEU A 215 -23.81 32.03 -14.33
N PRO A 216 -24.93 32.35 -15.01
CA PRO A 216 -25.54 31.48 -15.99
C PRO A 216 -24.61 31.16 -17.17
N GLY A 217 -24.59 29.91 -17.61
CA GLY A 217 -23.77 29.45 -18.73
C GLY A 217 -22.27 29.26 -18.43
N VAL A 218 -21.78 29.69 -17.27
CA VAL A 218 -20.42 29.40 -16.80
C VAL A 218 -20.39 28.04 -16.11
N GLN A 219 -19.36 27.24 -16.36
CA GLN A 219 -19.22 25.89 -15.79
C GLN A 219 -17.81 25.65 -15.23
N ALA A 220 -17.74 24.82 -14.19
CA ALA A 220 -16.51 24.49 -13.49
C ALA A 220 -15.65 23.41 -14.19
N LYS A 221 -15.49 23.48 -15.52
CA LYS A 221 -14.84 22.43 -16.34
C LYS A 221 -13.43 22.07 -15.86
N SER A 222 -12.60 23.08 -15.58
CA SER A 222 -11.22 22.88 -15.12
C SER A 222 -11.15 22.18 -13.76
N ARG A 223 -12.01 22.58 -12.83
CA ARG A 223 -12.11 21.96 -11.49
C ARG A 223 -12.61 20.52 -11.61
N TYR A 224 -13.59 20.26 -12.45
CA TYR A 224 -14.08 18.91 -12.71
C TYR A 224 -12.99 18.00 -13.29
N ALA A 225 -12.25 18.48 -14.30
CA ALA A 225 -11.13 17.74 -14.90
C ALA A 225 -10.00 17.48 -13.89
N GLU A 226 -9.71 18.44 -13.00
CA GLU A 226 -8.77 18.25 -11.90
C GLU A 226 -9.21 17.11 -10.98
N LEU A 227 -10.47 17.10 -10.54
CA LEU A 227 -10.99 16.05 -9.66
C LEU A 227 -11.03 14.68 -10.33
N LEU A 228 -11.33 14.60 -11.63
CA LEU A 228 -11.23 13.36 -12.40
C LEU A 228 -9.80 12.81 -12.44
N ARG A 229 -8.79 13.66 -12.67
CA ARG A 229 -7.37 13.25 -12.62
C ARG A 229 -6.98 12.74 -11.23
N ARG A 230 -7.42 13.42 -10.17
CA ARG A 230 -7.18 12.98 -8.79
C ARG A 230 -7.82 11.62 -8.51
N ARG A 231 -9.06 11.39 -8.97
CA ARG A 231 -9.75 10.10 -8.87
C ARG A 231 -8.98 8.99 -9.57
N ALA A 232 -8.56 9.22 -10.83
CA ALA A 232 -7.80 8.23 -11.59
C ALA A 232 -6.45 7.90 -10.93
N ALA A 233 -5.72 8.91 -10.46
CA ALA A 233 -4.45 8.72 -9.76
C ALA A 233 -4.61 7.90 -8.46
N ARG A 234 -5.69 8.15 -7.70
CA ARG A 234 -6.02 7.37 -6.50
C ARG A 234 -6.28 5.90 -6.84
N GLN A 235 -7.10 5.63 -7.86
CA GLN A 235 -7.40 4.27 -8.30
C GLN A 235 -6.13 3.52 -8.76
N GLU A 236 -5.24 4.19 -9.47
CA GLU A 236 -3.98 3.60 -9.90
C GLU A 236 -3.05 3.32 -8.71
N ALA A 237 -2.94 4.25 -7.76
CA ALA A 237 -2.16 4.06 -6.54
C ALA A 237 -2.68 2.88 -5.72
N GLU A 238 -4.01 2.75 -5.57
CA GLU A 238 -4.64 1.61 -4.89
C GLU A 238 -4.34 0.28 -5.60
N ARG A 239 -4.42 0.24 -6.94
CA ARG A 239 -4.04 -0.95 -7.72
C ARG A 239 -2.58 -1.33 -7.50
N ARG A 240 -1.66 -0.36 -7.60
CA ARG A 240 -0.22 -0.58 -7.36
C ARG A 240 0.04 -1.08 -5.94
N ALA A 241 -0.61 -0.50 -4.94
CA ALA A 241 -0.49 -0.91 -3.55
C ALA A 241 -0.99 -2.35 -3.33
N ARG A 242 -2.12 -2.75 -3.95
CA ARG A 242 -2.62 -4.14 -3.89
C ARG A 242 -1.62 -5.14 -4.46
N VAL A 243 -1.07 -4.86 -5.64
CA VAL A 243 -0.05 -5.70 -6.28
C VAL A 243 1.21 -5.79 -5.41
N GLN A 244 1.67 -4.67 -4.87
CA GLN A 244 2.85 -4.64 -4.00
C GLN A 244 2.62 -5.42 -2.69
N ALA A 245 1.44 -5.32 -2.08
CA ALA A 245 1.09 -6.09 -0.89
C ALA A 245 1.06 -7.61 -1.18
N GLN A 246 0.53 -8.01 -2.33
CA GLN A 246 0.56 -9.41 -2.78
C GLN A 246 2.00 -9.90 -2.95
N TYR A 247 2.87 -9.11 -3.58
CA TYR A 247 4.28 -9.46 -3.75
C TYR A 247 5.02 -9.58 -2.41
N GLN A 248 4.78 -8.66 -1.47
CA GLN A 248 5.39 -8.74 -0.13
C GLN A 248 4.94 -9.99 0.65
N ARG A 249 3.67 -10.39 0.54
CA ARG A 249 3.17 -11.63 1.14
C ARG A 249 3.89 -12.85 0.55
N TYR A 250 4.08 -12.88 -0.77
CA TYR A 250 4.84 -13.94 -1.42
C TYR A 250 6.29 -14.01 -0.90
N LEU A 251 6.99 -12.88 -0.82
CA LEU A 251 8.37 -12.84 -0.30
C LEU A 251 8.47 -13.26 1.17
N ALA A 252 7.44 -12.97 1.98
CA ALA A 252 7.38 -13.42 3.37
C ALA A 252 7.18 -14.94 3.45
N TRP A 253 6.23 -15.47 2.68
CA TRP A 253 5.96 -16.89 2.57
C TRP A 253 7.19 -17.68 2.10
N GLN A 254 7.92 -17.19 1.09
CA GLN A 254 9.20 -17.77 0.66
C GLN A 254 10.24 -17.83 1.79
N ARG A 255 10.41 -16.73 2.54
CA ARG A 255 11.34 -16.66 3.68
C ARG A 255 10.96 -17.60 4.82
N GLU A 256 9.67 -17.85 5.01
CA GLU A 256 9.18 -18.79 6.02
C GLU A 256 9.47 -20.23 5.59
N ARG A 257 9.18 -20.59 4.34
CA ARG A 257 9.51 -21.90 3.77
C ARG A 257 10.99 -22.24 3.81
N GLU A 258 11.86 -21.28 3.48
CA GLU A 258 13.30 -21.51 3.55
C GLU A 258 13.77 -21.70 5.00
N ARG A 259 13.17 -20.98 5.96
CA ARG A 259 13.43 -21.19 7.38
C ARG A 259 13.00 -22.57 7.86
N GLU A 260 11.79 -23.02 7.48
CA GLU A 260 11.31 -24.37 7.78
C GLU A 260 12.24 -25.45 7.20
N ARG A 261 12.69 -25.27 5.95
CA ARG A 261 13.63 -26.18 5.30
C ARG A 261 14.97 -26.25 6.03
N LEU A 262 15.55 -25.11 6.38
CA LEU A 262 16.81 -25.04 7.12
C LEU A 262 16.67 -25.66 8.52
N GLN A 263 15.55 -25.41 9.21
CA GLN A 263 15.28 -26.01 10.51
C GLN A 263 15.23 -27.54 10.41
N ALA A 264 14.53 -28.09 9.42
CA ALA A 264 14.46 -29.54 9.22
C ALA A 264 15.84 -30.17 8.91
N LEU A 265 16.74 -29.44 8.24
CA LEU A 265 18.12 -29.89 8.02
C LEU A 265 18.91 -29.92 9.33
N TYR A 266 18.80 -28.89 10.17
CA TYR A 266 19.43 -28.86 11.49
C TYR A 266 18.90 -29.97 12.41
N ASP A 267 17.59 -30.19 12.43
CA ASP A 267 16.97 -31.26 13.23
C ASP A 267 17.46 -32.64 12.79
N ARG A 268 17.58 -32.87 11.48
CA ARG A 268 18.13 -34.12 10.92
C ARG A 268 19.59 -34.31 11.30
N GLN A 269 20.38 -33.24 11.26
CA GLN A 269 21.77 -33.28 11.68
C GLN A 269 21.88 -33.64 13.16
N ALA A 270 21.08 -33.01 14.03
CA ALA A 270 21.04 -33.31 15.46
C ALA A 270 20.65 -34.78 15.74
N GLN A 271 19.66 -35.32 15.02
CA GLN A 271 19.29 -36.73 15.10
C GLN A 271 20.45 -37.66 14.70
N TYR A 272 21.18 -37.31 13.64
CA TYR A 272 22.32 -38.09 13.18
C TYR A 272 23.47 -38.07 14.19
N GLU A 273 23.78 -36.90 14.76
CA GLU A 273 24.78 -36.76 15.82
C GLU A 273 24.40 -37.56 17.08
N ALA A 274 23.13 -37.51 17.50
CA ALA A 274 22.61 -38.31 18.61
C ALA A 274 22.71 -39.81 18.33
N TYR A 275 22.42 -40.25 17.10
CA TYR A 275 22.61 -41.63 16.68
C TYR A 275 24.09 -42.06 16.74
N LEU A 276 25.01 -41.22 16.25
CA LEU A 276 26.44 -41.51 16.33
C LEU A 276 26.91 -41.64 17.78
N ALA A 277 26.47 -40.73 18.67
CA ALA A 277 26.77 -40.79 20.10
C ALA A 277 26.20 -42.05 20.77
N TRP A 278 24.97 -42.45 20.44
CA TRP A 278 24.40 -43.72 20.89
C TRP A 278 25.19 -44.91 20.37
N LYS A 279 25.59 -44.88 19.09
CA LYS A 279 26.36 -45.95 18.43
C LYS A 279 27.71 -46.19 19.12
N SER A 280 28.36 -45.11 19.59
CA SER A 280 29.63 -45.15 20.30
C SER A 280 29.51 -45.26 21.83
N SER A 281 28.29 -45.26 22.37
CA SER A 281 28.05 -45.34 23.81
C SER A 281 28.52 -46.66 24.43
N SER A 282 29.03 -46.58 25.65
CA SER A 282 29.39 -47.74 26.48
C SER A 282 28.20 -48.64 26.78
N GLU A 283 27.00 -48.06 26.88
CA GLU A 283 25.75 -48.76 27.13
C GLU A 283 25.34 -49.67 25.96
N ARG A 284 25.51 -49.19 24.72
CA ARG A 284 25.31 -50.01 23.52
C ARG A 284 26.36 -51.13 23.44
N GLN A 285 27.62 -50.84 23.75
CA GLN A 285 28.68 -51.85 23.77
C GLN A 285 28.38 -52.96 24.79
N ARG A 286 27.88 -52.60 25.98
CA ARG A 286 27.37 -53.56 26.98
C ARG A 286 26.25 -54.43 26.41
N ARG A 287 25.19 -53.83 25.84
CA ARG A 287 24.09 -54.59 25.22
C ARG A 287 24.56 -55.54 24.12
N VAL A 288 25.44 -55.08 23.23
CA VAL A 288 26.01 -55.94 22.17
C VAL A 288 26.78 -57.11 22.77
N SER A 289 27.60 -56.88 23.80
CA SER A 289 28.30 -57.97 24.48
C SER A 289 27.37 -58.94 25.22
N GLU A 290 26.26 -58.46 25.78
CA GLU A 290 25.23 -59.29 26.41
C GLU A 290 24.51 -60.16 25.39
N TYR A 291 24.08 -59.59 24.26
CA TYR A 291 23.48 -60.33 23.15
C TYR A 291 24.44 -61.37 22.58
N ALA A 292 25.71 -61.01 22.35
CA ALA A 292 26.73 -61.95 21.86
C ALA A 292 26.94 -63.12 22.82
N ARG A 293 26.91 -62.87 24.15
CA ARG A 293 26.95 -63.94 25.17
C ARG A 293 25.70 -64.83 25.13
N GLN A 294 24.52 -64.24 24.97
CA GLN A 294 23.27 -65.01 24.83
C GLN A 294 23.27 -65.87 23.57
N GLU A 295 23.71 -65.33 22.43
CA GLU A 295 23.86 -66.11 21.19
C GLU A 295 24.89 -67.22 21.32
N GLN A 296 26.04 -66.96 21.94
CA GLN A 296 27.03 -68.03 22.20
C GLN A 296 26.45 -69.15 23.05
N PHE A 297 25.63 -68.82 24.06
CA PHE A 297 24.93 -69.80 24.88
C PHE A 297 23.86 -70.57 24.09
N ALA A 298 23.10 -69.89 23.23
CA ALA A 298 22.08 -70.49 22.38
C ALA A 298 22.69 -71.37 21.26
N ALA A 299 23.76 -70.92 20.60
CA ALA A 299 24.48 -71.64 19.55
C ALA A 299 25.23 -72.86 20.11
N ALA A 300 25.78 -72.77 21.33
CA ALA A 300 26.30 -73.94 22.04
C ALA A 300 25.21 -74.97 22.33
N ARG A 301 23.97 -74.52 22.53
CA ARG A 301 22.77 -75.37 22.68
C ARG A 301 22.21 -75.90 21.35
N ALA A 302 22.50 -75.26 20.21
CA ALA A 302 21.82 -75.47 18.93
C ALA A 302 22.69 -76.08 17.81
N ARG A 303 23.82 -76.73 18.10
CA ARG A 303 24.62 -77.44 17.06
C ARG A 303 23.94 -78.74 16.59
N PRO A 304 23.39 -78.76 15.35
CA PRO A 304 23.69 -79.79 14.35
C PRO A 304 24.24 -79.20 13.02
N GLN A 305 24.62 -80.09 12.08
CA GLN A 305 25.49 -79.89 10.90
C GLN A 305 24.86 -79.16 9.67
N ALA A 306 25.72 -78.50 8.88
CA ALA A 306 25.70 -78.27 7.42
C ALA A 306 25.04 -77.02 6.75
N ALA A 307 25.91 -76.26 6.03
CA ALA A 307 25.89 -75.80 4.61
C ALA A 307 24.76 -74.94 3.96
N GLY A 308 25.18 -73.86 3.25
CA GLY A 308 24.75 -73.56 1.85
C GLY A 308 23.88 -72.31 1.56
N SER A 309 24.44 -71.30 0.85
CA SER A 309 23.89 -70.01 0.34
C SER A 309 22.85 -70.12 -0.82
N PRO A 310 22.42 -69.07 -1.59
CA PRO A 310 22.53 -67.59 -1.50
C PRO A 310 21.23 -66.78 -1.86
N SER A 311 21.40 -65.44 -1.90
CA SER A 311 20.45 -64.34 -2.11
C SER A 311 20.22 -63.92 -3.59
N VAL A 312 19.01 -63.42 -3.91
CA VAL A 312 18.56 -62.88 -5.21
C VAL A 312 18.56 -61.33 -5.19
N ARG A 313 19.08 -60.69 -6.25
CA ARG A 313 19.01 -59.23 -6.51
C ARG A 313 17.83 -58.88 -7.45
N PRO A 314 17.16 -57.72 -7.32
CA PRO A 314 16.17 -57.27 -8.29
C PRO A 314 16.76 -56.38 -9.40
N ALA A 315 16.07 -56.42 -10.55
CA ALA A 315 16.34 -55.68 -11.78
C ALA A 315 15.87 -54.21 -11.72
N GLY A 316 16.59 -53.33 -12.43
CA GLY A 316 16.28 -51.90 -12.56
C GLY A 316 15.28 -51.58 -13.67
N VAL A 317 14.56 -50.46 -13.52
CA VAL A 317 13.53 -49.95 -14.44
C VAL A 317 14.07 -48.82 -15.32
N SER A 318 13.67 -48.86 -16.59
CA SER A 318 14.03 -48.03 -17.75
C SER A 318 13.36 -46.64 -17.78
N GLY A 319 14.03 -45.65 -18.38
CA GLY A 319 13.54 -44.29 -18.61
C GLY A 319 12.66 -44.15 -19.86
N GLY A 320 11.50 -43.50 -19.73
CA GLY A 320 10.57 -43.16 -20.82
C GLY A 320 10.75 -41.73 -21.35
N SER A 321 10.33 -41.49 -22.60
CA SER A 321 10.34 -40.19 -23.28
C SER A 321 9.27 -39.23 -22.73
N LEU A 322 9.58 -37.92 -22.66
CA LEU A 322 8.66 -36.89 -22.15
C LEU A 322 7.58 -36.52 -23.19
N VAL A 323 6.44 -36.01 -22.72
CA VAL A 323 5.38 -35.42 -23.54
C VAL A 323 5.10 -33.97 -23.16
N TRP A 324 4.57 -33.16 -24.08
CA TRP A 324 4.17 -31.79 -23.77
C TRP A 324 3.03 -31.75 -22.75
N PRO A 325 3.11 -30.89 -21.71
CA PRO A 325 2.07 -30.77 -20.70
C PRO A 325 0.81 -30.02 -21.17
N LEU A 326 0.85 -29.43 -22.38
CA LEU A 326 -0.26 -28.72 -23.03
C LEU A 326 -0.33 -29.12 -24.52
N HIS A 327 -1.55 -29.23 -25.05
CA HIS A 327 -1.77 -29.55 -26.47
C HIS A 327 -1.72 -28.32 -27.39
N ARG A 328 -2.09 -27.14 -26.88
CA ARG A 328 -2.11 -25.88 -27.63
C ARG A 328 -1.63 -24.75 -26.71
N TYR A 329 -0.54 -24.12 -27.07
CA TYR A 329 0.09 -23.07 -26.27
C TYR A 329 0.96 -22.17 -27.15
N ARG A 330 1.38 -21.04 -26.57
CA ARG A 330 2.47 -20.21 -27.11
C ARG A 330 3.53 -20.09 -26.03
N ILE A 331 4.79 -20.36 -26.37
CA ILE A 331 5.91 -20.09 -25.46
C ILE A 331 6.04 -18.57 -25.32
N THR A 332 5.96 -18.07 -24.08
CA THR A 332 6.06 -16.62 -23.78
C THR A 332 7.31 -16.24 -23.00
N SER A 333 7.98 -17.21 -22.39
CA SER A 333 9.27 -17.05 -21.72
C SER A 333 10.00 -18.39 -21.70
N ARG A 334 11.28 -18.40 -22.04
CA ARG A 334 12.16 -19.58 -22.11
C ARG A 334 13.02 -19.70 -20.85
N TYR A 335 13.65 -20.85 -20.69
CA TYR A 335 14.59 -21.10 -19.62
C TYR A 335 15.73 -20.06 -19.62
N GLY A 336 15.97 -19.45 -18.46
CA GLY A 336 17.00 -18.43 -18.29
C GLY A 336 16.73 -17.07 -18.98
N GLU A 337 15.59 -16.87 -19.66
CA GLU A 337 15.23 -15.56 -20.24
C GLU A 337 15.03 -14.52 -19.12
N ALA A 338 15.46 -13.28 -19.39
CA ALA A 338 15.48 -12.15 -18.45
C ALA A 338 14.59 -10.98 -18.91
N ASP A 339 13.69 -11.24 -19.86
CA ASP A 339 13.10 -10.24 -20.76
C ASP A 339 11.76 -9.69 -20.25
N ILE A 340 11.15 -10.38 -19.29
CA ILE A 340 10.11 -9.82 -18.43
C ILE A 340 10.81 -9.08 -17.29
N ASP A 341 10.42 -7.84 -16.95
CA ASP A 341 11.05 -7.04 -15.88
C ASP A 341 11.20 -7.80 -14.54
N PHE A 342 10.39 -8.84 -14.31
CA PHE A 342 10.50 -9.77 -13.19
C PHE A 342 11.72 -10.73 -13.28
N HIS A 343 12.05 -11.26 -14.46
CA HIS A 343 13.20 -12.16 -14.68
C HIS A 343 14.56 -11.43 -14.72
N LYS A 344 14.57 -10.10 -14.72
CA LYS A 344 15.80 -9.30 -14.57
C LYS A 344 16.44 -9.41 -13.18
N GLN A 345 15.70 -9.93 -12.19
CA GLN A 345 16.13 -10.03 -10.80
C GLN A 345 16.16 -11.47 -10.25
N VAL A 346 15.51 -12.42 -10.94
CA VAL A 346 15.39 -13.84 -10.53
C VAL A 346 15.50 -14.73 -11.76
N PHE A 347 16.36 -15.74 -11.71
CA PHE A 347 16.57 -16.71 -12.79
C PHE A 347 15.29 -17.49 -13.12
N HIS A 348 14.91 -17.56 -14.39
CA HIS A 348 13.74 -18.32 -14.84
C HIS A 348 14.09 -19.80 -15.02
N GLY A 349 13.71 -20.63 -14.03
CA GLY A 349 14.07 -22.06 -13.96
C GLY A 349 13.30 -23.01 -14.88
N GLY A 350 12.40 -22.51 -15.73
CA GLY A 350 11.50 -23.32 -16.55
C GLY A 350 11.12 -22.65 -17.88
N VAL A 351 9.98 -23.08 -18.44
CA VAL A 351 9.38 -22.49 -19.63
C VAL A 351 7.93 -22.07 -19.32
N ASP A 352 7.53 -20.90 -19.78
CA ASP A 352 6.18 -20.40 -19.62
C ASP A 352 5.37 -20.62 -20.91
N LEU A 353 4.31 -21.43 -20.78
CA LEU A 353 3.42 -21.82 -21.86
C LEU A 353 2.09 -21.08 -21.70
N ALA A 354 1.89 -20.01 -22.45
CA ALA A 354 0.67 -19.24 -22.42
C ALA A 354 -0.48 -20.01 -23.06
N ALA A 355 -1.58 -20.12 -22.30
CA ALA A 355 -2.85 -20.71 -22.72
C ALA A 355 -4.00 -20.09 -21.90
N PRO A 356 -5.26 -20.13 -22.37
CA PRO A 356 -6.39 -19.60 -21.60
C PRO A 356 -6.51 -20.25 -20.22
N ALA A 357 -6.95 -19.49 -19.21
CA ALA A 357 -7.26 -20.05 -17.90
C ALA A 357 -8.31 -21.17 -18.02
N GLY A 358 -8.15 -22.25 -17.26
CA GLY A 358 -8.97 -23.45 -17.36
C GLY A 358 -8.49 -24.47 -18.39
N THR A 359 -7.45 -24.17 -19.20
CA THR A 359 -6.90 -25.15 -20.15
C THR A 359 -6.35 -26.36 -19.40
N PRO A 360 -6.73 -27.60 -19.75
CA PRO A 360 -6.21 -28.81 -19.10
C PRO A 360 -4.69 -28.94 -19.22
N VAL A 361 -4.04 -29.25 -18.10
CA VAL A 361 -2.60 -29.52 -17.98
C VAL A 361 -2.40 -31.01 -17.71
N TYR A 362 -1.45 -31.61 -18.42
CA TYR A 362 -1.19 -33.06 -18.36
C TYR A 362 0.21 -33.37 -17.82
N ALA A 363 0.37 -34.53 -17.20
CA ALA A 363 1.66 -35.03 -16.76
C ALA A 363 2.58 -35.28 -17.96
N ALA A 364 3.75 -34.66 -17.96
CA ALA A 364 4.75 -34.82 -19.01
C ALA A 364 5.55 -36.13 -18.90
N ALA A 365 5.52 -36.80 -17.74
CA ALA A 365 6.20 -38.06 -17.47
C ALA A 365 5.43 -38.90 -16.45
N ALA A 366 5.80 -40.18 -16.32
CA ALA A 366 5.37 -40.97 -15.18
C ALA A 366 6.01 -40.42 -13.88
N GLY A 367 5.35 -40.57 -12.74
CA GLY A 367 5.95 -40.14 -11.49
C GLY A 367 5.01 -40.19 -10.29
N LEU A 368 5.58 -40.05 -9.11
CA LEU A 368 4.85 -39.89 -7.85
C LEU A 368 4.61 -38.41 -7.59
N VAL A 369 3.36 -38.02 -7.35
CA VAL A 369 2.98 -36.66 -6.93
C VAL A 369 3.47 -36.44 -5.50
N THR A 370 4.42 -35.53 -5.30
CA THR A 370 4.95 -35.18 -3.97
C THR A 370 4.28 -33.95 -3.38
N GLU A 371 3.80 -33.04 -4.24
CA GLU A 371 3.06 -31.84 -3.84
C GLU A 371 1.89 -31.63 -4.80
N SER A 372 0.73 -31.25 -4.26
CA SER A 372 -0.44 -30.80 -5.02
C SER A 372 -1.24 -29.84 -4.17
N GLY A 373 -1.30 -28.57 -4.58
CA GLY A 373 -1.96 -27.50 -3.82
C GLY A 373 -1.22 -26.16 -3.95
N TYR A 374 -1.48 -25.23 -3.04
CA TYR A 374 -0.75 -23.95 -3.03
C TYR A 374 0.67 -24.11 -2.48
N GLY A 375 1.67 -23.67 -3.26
CA GLY A 375 3.09 -23.71 -2.94
C GLY A 375 3.91 -22.65 -3.69
N ALA A 376 5.17 -22.98 -4.00
CA ALA A 376 6.18 -22.04 -4.53
C ALA A 376 5.82 -21.34 -5.83
N TYR A 377 4.98 -21.98 -6.62
CA TYR A 377 4.62 -21.52 -7.96
C TYR A 377 3.12 -21.18 -8.01
N GLY A 378 2.54 -20.70 -6.91
CA GLY A 378 1.08 -20.59 -6.79
C GLY A 378 0.44 -21.95 -6.54
N MET A 379 -0.73 -22.21 -7.11
CA MET A 379 -1.26 -23.57 -7.17
C MET A 379 -0.35 -24.40 -8.07
N ASN A 380 0.22 -25.49 -7.55
CA ASN A 380 1.21 -26.26 -8.24
C ASN A 380 1.05 -27.76 -8.01
N VAL A 381 1.73 -28.53 -8.86
CA VAL A 381 1.91 -29.97 -8.74
C VAL A 381 3.39 -30.29 -8.94
N TYR A 382 3.93 -31.17 -8.10
CA TYR A 382 5.29 -31.70 -8.23
C TYR A 382 5.20 -33.20 -8.45
N THR A 383 5.89 -33.72 -9.46
CA THR A 383 6.01 -35.15 -9.70
C THR A 383 7.47 -35.58 -9.70
N VAL A 384 7.79 -36.69 -9.04
CA VAL A 384 9.16 -37.23 -8.96
C VAL A 384 9.25 -38.63 -9.57
N GLN A 385 10.32 -38.88 -10.31
CA GLN A 385 10.69 -40.22 -10.79
C GLN A 385 12.22 -40.35 -10.77
N GLY A 386 12.74 -41.22 -9.91
CA GLY A 386 14.19 -41.35 -9.71
C GLY A 386 14.81 -40.03 -9.24
N ASN A 387 15.76 -39.50 -10.00
CA ASN A 387 16.43 -38.21 -9.76
C ASN A 387 15.78 -37.03 -10.50
N SER A 388 14.66 -37.25 -11.20
CA SER A 388 13.92 -36.19 -11.89
C SER A 388 12.79 -35.64 -11.03
N THR A 389 12.58 -34.33 -11.10
CA THR A 389 11.40 -33.64 -10.53
C THR A 389 10.83 -32.73 -11.59
N LEU A 390 9.53 -32.87 -11.88
CA LEU A 390 8.80 -32.00 -12.78
C LEU A 390 7.87 -31.12 -11.96
N VAL A 391 7.82 -29.83 -12.29
CA VAL A 391 7.03 -28.82 -11.59
C VAL A 391 6.04 -28.22 -12.58
N TYR A 392 4.77 -28.16 -12.17
CA TYR A 392 3.67 -27.54 -12.92
C TYR A 392 3.10 -26.42 -12.07
N GLY A 393 3.34 -25.17 -12.47
CA GLY A 393 3.04 -23.97 -11.70
C GLY A 393 1.90 -23.12 -12.27
N HIS A 394 1.48 -22.14 -11.47
CA HIS A 394 0.44 -21.14 -11.75
C HIS A 394 -0.93 -21.72 -12.10
N LEU A 395 -1.23 -22.93 -11.65
CA LEU A 395 -2.50 -23.60 -11.94
C LEU A 395 -3.69 -22.82 -11.36
N SER A 396 -4.90 -23.02 -11.90
CA SER A 396 -6.14 -22.52 -11.29
C SER A 396 -6.68 -23.52 -10.26
N ARG A 397 -6.50 -24.81 -10.53
CA ARG A 397 -6.84 -25.96 -9.68
C ARG A 397 -5.94 -27.16 -9.99
N THR A 398 -5.82 -28.07 -9.04
CA THR A 398 -5.18 -29.37 -9.23
C THR A 398 -6.24 -30.46 -9.44
N ALA A 399 -5.88 -31.52 -10.17
CA ALA A 399 -6.71 -32.69 -10.43
C ALA A 399 -6.17 -33.97 -9.75
N VAL A 400 -5.05 -33.84 -9.02
CA VAL A 400 -4.34 -34.93 -8.37
C VAL A 400 -4.05 -34.60 -6.90
N THR A 401 -3.70 -35.58 -6.08
CA THR A 401 -3.31 -35.39 -4.67
C THR A 401 -1.91 -35.92 -4.39
N ALA A 402 -1.25 -35.41 -3.34
CA ALA A 402 0.05 -35.94 -2.92
C ALA A 402 -0.04 -37.44 -2.56
N GLY A 403 0.95 -38.22 -3.01
CA GLY A 403 0.98 -39.68 -2.91
C GLY A 403 0.40 -40.42 -4.13
N GLN A 404 -0.31 -39.73 -5.03
CA GLN A 404 -0.82 -40.32 -6.27
C GLN A 404 0.32 -40.59 -7.26
N THR A 405 0.28 -41.74 -7.94
CA THR A 405 1.17 -41.99 -9.10
C THR A 405 0.44 -41.58 -10.38
N VAL A 406 1.14 -40.92 -11.30
CA VAL A 406 0.63 -40.48 -12.61
C VAL A 406 1.46 -41.09 -13.73
N GLN A 407 0.84 -41.22 -14.91
CA GLN A 407 1.44 -41.61 -16.18
C GLN A 407 1.48 -40.40 -17.15
N PRO A 408 2.36 -40.42 -18.17
CA PRO A 408 2.37 -39.37 -19.18
C PRO A 408 0.99 -39.22 -19.83
N GLY A 409 0.48 -37.99 -19.90
CA GLY A 409 -0.85 -37.68 -20.44
C GLY A 409 -1.99 -37.67 -19.42
N ASP A 410 -1.75 -38.05 -18.17
CA ASP A 410 -2.77 -37.93 -17.12
C ASP A 410 -3.09 -36.46 -16.81
N LEU A 411 -4.36 -36.13 -16.56
CA LEU A 411 -4.78 -34.79 -16.15
C LEU A 411 -4.24 -34.48 -14.74
N ILE A 412 -3.47 -33.39 -14.61
CA ILE A 412 -2.90 -32.96 -13.33
C ILE A 412 -3.48 -31.66 -12.80
N GLY A 413 -4.09 -30.85 -13.66
CA GLY A 413 -4.70 -29.58 -13.27
C GLY A 413 -5.13 -28.75 -14.45
N GLU A 414 -5.32 -27.46 -14.21
CA GLU A 414 -5.70 -26.50 -15.23
C GLU A 414 -4.86 -25.22 -15.15
N VAL A 415 -4.59 -24.64 -16.32
CA VAL A 415 -3.88 -23.37 -16.45
C VAL A 415 -4.61 -22.29 -15.65
N GLY A 416 -3.85 -21.48 -14.93
CA GLY A 416 -4.37 -20.37 -14.17
C GLY A 416 -3.43 -19.18 -14.16
N CYS A 417 -3.59 -18.36 -13.14
CA CYS A 417 -2.70 -17.25 -12.82
C CYS A 417 -2.74 -17.09 -11.30
N THR A 418 -2.23 -18.09 -10.59
CA THR A 418 -2.09 -18.08 -9.13
C THR A 418 -0.63 -17.85 -8.73
N GLY A 419 -0.39 -17.26 -7.56
CA GLY A 419 0.96 -16.86 -7.16
C GLY A 419 1.42 -15.57 -7.87
N ILE A 420 2.67 -15.55 -8.35
CA ILE A 420 3.20 -14.45 -9.17
C ILE A 420 2.99 -14.80 -10.63
N CYS A 421 2.14 -14.06 -11.32
CA CYS A 421 1.89 -14.24 -12.75
C CYS A 421 1.45 -12.89 -13.35
N THR A 422 1.76 -12.66 -14.62
CA THR A 422 1.36 -11.45 -15.37
C THR A 422 0.13 -11.68 -16.26
N GLY A 423 -0.27 -12.93 -16.43
CA GLY A 423 -1.45 -13.40 -17.16
C GLY A 423 -1.54 -14.92 -17.13
N PRO A 424 -2.62 -15.54 -17.65
CA PRO A 424 -2.75 -17.00 -17.65
C PRO A 424 -1.67 -17.72 -18.46
N HIS A 425 -0.94 -18.62 -17.79
CA HIS A 425 0.08 -19.49 -18.39
C HIS A 425 0.40 -20.68 -17.46
N LEU A 426 1.02 -21.71 -18.01
CA LEU A 426 1.65 -22.78 -17.23
C LEU A 426 3.15 -22.47 -17.12
N HIS A 427 3.67 -22.41 -15.91
CA HIS A 427 5.11 -22.51 -15.68
C HIS A 427 5.48 -23.98 -15.59
N PHE A 428 6.34 -24.48 -16.48
CA PHE A 428 6.79 -25.86 -16.49
C PHE A 428 8.29 -25.94 -16.30
N GLU A 429 8.74 -26.67 -15.29
CA GLU A 429 10.15 -26.78 -14.93
C GLU A 429 10.55 -28.25 -14.75
N ILE A 430 11.74 -28.59 -15.24
CA ILE A 430 12.36 -29.91 -15.06
C ILE A 430 13.62 -29.74 -14.21
N ARG A 431 13.74 -30.55 -13.16
CA ARG A 431 14.92 -30.64 -12.31
C ARG A 431 15.55 -32.02 -12.43
N LEU A 432 16.86 -32.06 -12.65
CA LEU A 432 17.65 -33.28 -12.60
C LEU A 432 18.63 -33.19 -11.44
N SER A 433 18.56 -34.15 -10.51
CA SER A 433 19.37 -34.15 -9.28
C SER A 433 19.27 -32.83 -8.50
N GLY A 434 18.08 -32.20 -8.53
CA GLY A 434 17.79 -30.94 -7.84
C GLY A 434 18.19 -29.67 -8.57
N GLN A 435 18.85 -29.75 -9.74
CA GLN A 435 19.22 -28.60 -10.57
C GLN A 435 18.22 -28.40 -11.69
N THR A 436 17.80 -27.16 -11.95
CA THR A 436 16.92 -26.83 -13.07
C THR A 436 17.65 -27.04 -14.40
N VAL A 437 16.94 -27.53 -15.39
CA VAL A 437 17.43 -27.68 -16.77
C VAL A 437 16.41 -27.10 -17.73
N ASP A 438 16.85 -26.65 -18.91
CA ASP A 438 15.95 -26.14 -19.94
C ASP A 438 14.96 -27.24 -20.37
N PRO A 439 13.64 -27.10 -20.13
CA PRO A 439 12.68 -28.12 -20.52
C PRO A 439 12.62 -28.33 -22.04
N LEU A 440 12.94 -27.30 -22.82
CA LEU A 440 12.83 -27.34 -24.28
C LEU A 440 13.86 -28.26 -24.95
N VAL A 441 14.92 -28.68 -24.24
CA VAL A 441 15.88 -29.66 -24.78
C VAL A 441 15.47 -31.11 -24.52
N LEU A 442 14.47 -31.33 -23.66
CA LEU A 442 14.01 -32.66 -23.25
C LEU A 442 12.59 -32.97 -23.74
N LEU A 443 11.78 -31.93 -23.99
CA LEU A 443 10.44 -32.05 -24.57
C LEU A 443 10.53 -32.32 -26.10
N PRO A 444 9.58 -33.08 -26.66
CA PRO A 444 9.63 -33.55 -28.04
C PRO A 444 9.37 -32.48 -29.11
#